data_AF-A0AA39YPB3-F1
#
_entry.id   AF-A0AA39YPB3-F1
#
_cell.length_a   1.000
_cell.length_b   1.000
_cell.length_c   1.000
_cell.angle_alpha   90.00
_cell.angle_beta   90.00
_cell.angle_gamma   90.00
#
_symmetry.space_group_name_H-M   'P 1'
#
loop_
_entity.id
_entity.type
_entity.pdbx_description
1 polymer ?
#
loop_
_entity_poly.entity_id
_entity_poly.type
_entity_poly.pdbx_seq_one_letter_code
_entity_poly.pdbx_strand_id
1 'polypeptide(L)'
;MAYNRDADGYAVPPTPGPSDGSVAPSDAGSSRSSRALVEDLYHRDQNLAANGIYMRHRDEPFPEHIASVVDTARKKRDSPGPSPDDVYRDRALGALEMRGHSD
;
A
#
# COMPACT_ATOMS: atom_id res chain seq x y z
N MET A 1 -31.09 0.24 -0.32
CA MET A 1 -29.81 0.26 -1.08
C MET A 1 -29.35 -1.19 -1.21
N ALA A 2 -29.67 -1.85 -2.33
CA ALA A 2 -29.22 -3.22 -2.57
C ALA A 2 -27.80 -3.16 -3.15
N TYR A 3 -26.84 -3.77 -2.47
CA TYR A 3 -25.47 -3.91 -2.96
C TYR A 3 -25.36 -5.20 -3.78
N ASN A 4 -24.64 -5.14 -4.90
CA ASN A 4 -24.30 -6.35 -5.64
C ASN A 4 -23.21 -7.11 -4.86
N ARG A 5 -23.36 -8.43 -4.73
CA ARG A 5 -22.30 -9.31 -4.21
C ARG A 5 -21.64 -10.05 -5.37
N ASP A 6 -20.35 -10.31 -5.26
CA ASP A 6 -19.64 -11.17 -6.21
C ASP A 6 -19.89 -12.67 -5.94
N ALA A 7 -19.30 -13.53 -6.78
CA ALA A 7 -19.43 -14.98 -6.68
C ALA A 7 -18.89 -15.55 -5.35
N ASP A 8 -18.03 -14.79 -4.67
CA ASP A 8 -17.40 -15.16 -3.41
C ASP A 8 -18.12 -14.51 -2.20
N GLY A 9 -19.22 -13.80 -2.45
CA GLY A 9 -20.09 -13.21 -1.43
C GLY A 9 -19.63 -11.85 -0.90
N TYR A 10 -18.57 -11.25 -1.46
CA TYR A 10 -18.11 -9.93 -1.07
C TYR A 10 -18.94 -8.83 -1.72
N ALA A 11 -19.13 -7.72 -0.99
CA ALA A 11 -19.85 -6.56 -1.49
C ALA A 11 -19.02 -5.83 -2.54
N VAL A 12 -19.57 -5.67 -3.74
CA VAL A 12 -18.92 -4.94 -4.83
C VAL A 12 -19.24 -3.45 -4.69
N PRO A 13 -18.23 -2.59 -4.46
CA PRO A 13 -18.46 -1.16 -4.46
C PRO A 13 -18.88 -0.70 -5.86
N PRO A 14 -19.80 0.28 -5.97
CA PRO A 14 -20.18 0.82 -7.27
C PRO A 14 -18.96 1.38 -7.97
N THR A 15 -18.80 1.07 -9.25
CA THR A 15 -17.74 1.62 -10.10
C THR A 15 -17.84 3.14 -10.09
N PRO A 16 -16.81 3.88 -9.66
CA PRO A 16 -16.80 5.33 -9.74
C PRO A 16 -17.00 5.76 -11.19
N GLY A 17 -17.95 6.67 -11.44
CA GLY A 17 -18.14 7.26 -12.76
C GLY A 17 -16.89 8.03 -13.21
N PRO A 18 -16.75 8.32 -14.51
CA PRO A 18 -15.61 9.09 -15.01
C PRO A 18 -15.57 10.46 -14.33
N SER A 19 -14.50 10.71 -13.57
CA SER A 19 -14.24 12.00 -12.94
C SER A 19 -13.65 12.95 -13.98
N ASP A 20 -14.45 13.94 -14.42
CA ASP A 20 -13.94 15.09 -15.16
C ASP A 20 -12.96 15.88 -14.27
N GLY A 21 -11.71 15.96 -14.74
CA GLY A 21 -10.72 17.00 -14.47
C GLY A 21 -10.49 17.46 -13.03
N SER A 22 -9.43 16.97 -12.39
CA SER A 22 -8.79 17.67 -11.27
C SER A 22 -7.32 17.96 -11.61
N VAL A 23 -7.04 19.18 -12.05
CA VAL A 23 -5.68 19.71 -12.19
C VAL A 23 -5.20 20.13 -10.80
N ALA A 24 -4.12 19.51 -10.30
CA ALA A 24 -3.44 19.95 -9.08
C ALA A 24 -2.49 21.11 -9.42
N PRO A 25 -2.54 22.25 -8.69
CA PRO A 25 -1.70 23.40 -8.97
C PRO A 25 -0.37 23.28 -8.25
N SER A 26 0.62 22.66 -8.88
CA SER A 26 2.00 22.70 -8.35
C SER A 26 3.03 22.36 -9.42
N ASP A 27 2.99 23.12 -10.52
CA ASP A 27 4.11 23.27 -11.45
C ASP A 27 4.71 24.68 -11.26
N ALA A 28 5.64 24.82 -10.32
CA ALA A 28 6.59 25.94 -10.33
C ALA A 28 7.84 25.62 -9.50
N GLY A 29 8.94 25.29 -10.19
CA GLY A 29 10.28 25.73 -9.79
C GLY A 29 11.13 24.80 -8.90
N SER A 30 12.05 24.09 -9.57
CA SER A 30 13.46 23.90 -9.21
C SER A 30 13.83 23.27 -7.84
N SER A 31 14.25 22.01 -7.87
CA SER A 31 15.65 21.59 -7.68
C SER A 31 15.67 20.08 -7.41
N ARG A 32 16.32 19.34 -8.31
CA ARG A 32 16.47 17.88 -8.26
C ARG A 32 17.32 17.48 -7.05
N SER A 33 16.66 17.30 -5.91
CA SER A 33 17.22 16.64 -4.74
C SER A 33 16.94 15.14 -4.88
N SER A 34 17.93 14.31 -4.55
CA SER A 34 17.80 12.87 -4.36
C SER A 34 16.87 12.58 -3.17
N ARG A 35 15.60 12.94 -3.32
CA ARG A 35 14.61 12.88 -2.25
C ARG A 35 14.23 11.43 -2.04
N ALA A 36 14.14 11.06 -0.77
CA ALA A 36 13.47 9.83 -0.37
C ALA A 36 12.12 9.73 -1.11
N LEU A 37 11.68 8.51 -1.44
CA LEU A 37 10.36 8.24 -2.06
C LEU A 37 9.20 8.90 -1.29
N VAL A 38 9.47 9.32 -0.06
CA VAL A 38 8.61 10.11 0.79
C VAL A 38 9.42 11.29 1.33
N GLU A 39 9.03 12.51 0.99
CA GLU A 39 9.78 13.74 1.33
C GLU A 39 9.65 14.14 2.81
N ASP A 40 8.52 13.80 3.45
CA ASP A 40 8.21 14.16 4.84
C ASP A 40 8.35 12.94 5.77
N LEU A 41 9.15 13.08 6.83
CA LEU A 41 9.29 12.08 7.89
C LEU A 41 7.95 11.75 8.58
N TYR A 42 7.03 12.70 8.61
CA TYR A 42 5.69 12.56 9.20
C TYR A 42 4.62 12.12 8.20
N HIS A 43 4.98 11.91 6.92
CA HIS A 43 4.01 11.51 5.89
C HIS A 43 3.21 10.27 6.31
N ARG A 44 3.87 9.29 6.94
CA ARG A 44 3.20 8.08 7.42
C ARG A 44 2.10 8.40 8.43
N ASP A 45 2.43 9.18 9.45
CA ASP A 45 1.48 9.50 10.52
C ASP A 45 0.33 10.36 10.00
N GLN A 46 0.65 11.35 9.16
CA GLN A 46 -0.35 12.21 8.51
C GLN A 46 -1.27 11.40 7.57
N ASN A 47 -0.71 10.50 6.75
CA ASN A 47 -1.48 9.69 5.82
C ASN A 47 -2.43 8.73 6.57
N LEU A 48 -1.94 8.08 7.63
CA LEU A 48 -2.75 7.19 8.44
C LEU A 48 -3.88 7.97 9.13
N ALA A 49 -3.57 9.10 9.78
CA ALA A 49 -4.57 9.95 10.42
C ALA A 49 -5.62 10.47 9.43
N ALA A 50 -5.20 10.92 8.24
CA ALA A 50 -6.11 11.41 7.19
C ALA A 50 -7.07 10.31 6.69
N ASN A 51 -6.66 9.03 6.74
CA ASN A 51 -7.50 7.89 6.39
C ASN A 51 -8.21 7.25 7.60
N GLY A 52 -8.12 7.86 8.79
CA GLY A 52 -8.71 7.33 10.02
C GLY A 52 -8.09 6.02 10.50
N ILE A 53 -6.84 5.75 10.11
CA ILE A 53 -6.08 4.57 10.52
C ILE A 53 -5.18 4.97 11.69
N TYR A 54 -5.25 4.21 12.79
CA TYR A 54 -4.49 4.48 14.01
C TYR A 54 -3.52 3.33 14.29
N MET A 55 -2.28 3.66 14.65
CA MET A 55 -1.34 2.67 15.14
C MET A 55 -1.71 2.24 16.55
N ARG A 56 -1.73 0.93 16.79
CA ARG A 56 -1.92 0.35 18.13
C ARG A 56 -0.58 0.18 18.83
N HIS A 57 -0.59 0.21 20.15
CA HIS A 57 0.63 -0.08 20.91
C HIS A 57 1.06 -1.52 20.65
N ARG A 58 2.38 -1.76 20.58
CA ARG A 58 2.91 -3.09 20.24
C ARG A 58 2.48 -4.18 21.22
N ASP A 59 2.29 -3.79 22.48
CA ASP A 59 1.90 -4.69 23.57
C ASP A 59 0.37 -4.81 23.74
N GLU A 60 -0.41 -4.09 22.94
CA GLU A 60 -1.87 -4.15 23.00
C GLU A 60 -2.37 -5.47 22.37
N PRO A 61 -3.24 -6.24 23.05
CA PRO A 61 -3.75 -7.50 22.50
C PRO A 61 -4.55 -7.26 21.22
N PHE A 62 -4.47 -8.17 20.25
CA PHE A 62 -5.29 -8.07 19.04
C PHE A 62 -6.78 -8.25 19.36
N PRO A 63 -7.69 -7.56 18.64
CA PRO A 63 -9.10 -7.88 18.69
C PRO A 63 -9.34 -9.36 18.39
N GLU A 64 -10.25 -10.00 19.13
CA GLU A 64 -10.48 -11.44 19.06
C GLU A 64 -10.76 -11.94 17.63
N HIS A 65 -11.52 -11.16 16.86
CA HIS A 65 -11.92 -11.51 15.49
C HIS A 65 -10.77 -11.53 14.47
N ILE A 66 -9.62 -10.91 14.77
CA ILE A 66 -8.42 -10.96 13.92
C ILE A 66 -7.26 -11.74 14.53
N ALA A 67 -7.33 -12.06 15.83
CA ALA A 67 -6.22 -12.72 16.53
C ALA A 67 -5.80 -14.02 15.83
N SER A 68 -6.77 -14.87 15.46
CA SER A 68 -6.52 -16.13 14.75
C SER A 68 -5.86 -15.96 13.37
N VAL A 69 -6.26 -14.92 12.63
CA VAL A 69 -5.68 -14.58 11.32
C VAL A 69 -4.23 -14.14 11.50
N VAL A 70 -3.97 -13.27 12.47
CA VAL A 70 -2.62 -12.78 12.79
C VAL A 70 -1.72 -13.94 13.22
N ASP A 71 -2.22 -14.84 14.06
CA ASP A 71 -1.45 -16.02 14.51
C ASP A 71 -1.11 -16.94 13.33
N THR A 72 -2.06 -17.13 12.41
CA THR A 72 -1.83 -17.90 11.18
C THR A 72 -0.78 -17.24 10.29
N ALA A 73 -0.84 -15.92 10.12
CA ALA A 73 0.13 -15.16 9.31
C ALA A 73 1.53 -15.14 9.94
N ARG A 74 1.63 -15.17 11.27
CA ARG A 74 2.90 -15.24 12.01
C ARG A 74 3.55 -16.62 11.96
N LYS A 75 2.79 -17.66 11.62
CA LYS A 75 3.32 -19.01 11.53
C LYS A 75 4.47 -19.04 10.53
N LYS A 76 5.58 -19.67 10.92
CA LYS A 76 6.71 -19.86 10.01
C LYS A 76 6.21 -20.58 8.76
N ARG A 77 6.49 -20.00 7.60
CA ARG A 77 6.17 -20.61 6.33
C ARG A 77 7.10 -21.81 6.11
N ASP A 78 6.50 -22.93 5.73
CA ASP A 78 7.25 -24.12 5.32
C ASP A 78 7.70 -24.05 3.86
N SER A 79 7.14 -23.10 3.08
CA SER A 79 7.60 -22.83 1.73
C SER A 79 8.96 -22.14 1.75
N PRO A 80 9.87 -22.48 0.82
CA PRO A 80 11.08 -21.69 0.62
C PRO A 80 10.70 -20.26 0.22
N GLY A 81 11.44 -19.29 0.76
CA GLY A 81 11.41 -17.92 0.25
C GLY A 81 12.09 -17.84 -1.12
N PRO A 82 11.88 -16.74 -1.88
CA PRO A 82 12.63 -16.49 -3.10
C PRO A 82 14.13 -16.44 -2.79
N SER A 83 14.94 -17.02 -3.68
CA SER A 83 16.39 -16.87 -3.57
C SER A 83 16.81 -15.44 -3.96
N PRO A 84 18.00 -14.98 -3.55
CA PRO A 84 18.52 -13.69 -4.00
C PRO A 84 18.54 -13.56 -5.53
N ASP A 85 18.93 -14.62 -6.24
CA ASP A 85 18.97 -14.63 -7.71
C ASP A 85 17.58 -14.48 -8.35
N ASP A 86 16.54 -15.04 -7.72
CA ASP A 86 15.16 -14.88 -8.17
C ASP A 86 14.73 -13.41 -8.05
N VAL A 87 15.12 -12.73 -6.96
CA VAL A 87 14.84 -11.31 -6.75
C VAL A 87 15.58 -10.45 -7.78
N TYR A 88 16.86 -10.72 -8.05
CA TYR A 88 17.64 -9.97 -9.05
C TYR A 88 17.11 -10.11 -10.47
N ARG A 89 16.47 -11.23 -10.79
CA ARG A 89 15.88 -11.49 -12.12
C ARG A 89 14.44 -11.03 -12.23
N ASP A 90 13.85 -10.48 -11.16
CA ASP A 90 12.49 -9.97 -11.18
C ASP A 90 12.40 -8.71 -12.05
N ARG A 91 11.87 -8.89 -13.26
CA ARG A 91 11.70 -7.81 -14.24
C ARG A 91 10.68 -6.77 -13.78
N ALA A 92 9.69 -7.14 -12.99
CA ALA A 92 8.71 -6.18 -12.48
C ALA A 92 9.35 -5.26 -11.44
N LEU A 93 10.22 -5.82 -10.58
CA LEU A 93 11.00 -5.03 -9.63
C LEU A 93 11.97 -4.07 -10.34
N GLY A 94 12.70 -4.54 -11.36
CA GLY A 94 13.57 -3.69 -12.17
C GLY A 94 12.81 -2.59 -12.94
N ALA A 95 11.58 -2.86 -13.39
CA ALA A 95 10.75 -1.86 -14.05
C ALA A 95 10.29 -0.73 -13.11
N LEU A 96 10.03 -1.05 -11.83
CA LEU A 96 9.69 -0.03 -10.82
C LEU A 96 10.89 0.89 -10.52
N GLU A 97 12.08 0.31 -10.41
CA GLU A 97 13.33 1.06 -10.24
C GLU A 97 13.56 2.00 -11.44
N MET A 98 13.48 1.48 -12.66
CA MET A 98 13.66 2.27 -13.88
C MET A 98 12.57 3.34 -14.08
N ARG A 99 11.32 3.09 -13.67
CA ARG A 99 10.24 4.09 -13.70
C ARG A 99 10.47 5.22 -12.70
N GLY A 100 11.14 4.96 -11.57
CA GLY A 100 11.63 6.02 -10.67
C GLY A 100 12.83 6.80 -11.23
N HIS A 101 13.47 6.29 -12.29
CA HIS A 101 14.62 6.89 -12.97
C HIS A 101 14.33 7.46 -14.36
N SER A 102 13.11 7.31 -14.89
CA SER A 102 12.72 7.80 -16.21
C SER A 102 11.86 9.05 -16.08
N ASP A 103 12.53 10.21 -16.11
CA ASP A 103 11.97 11.52 -16.48
C ASP A 103 12.54 11.94 -17.84
#